data_AF-K1T8E1-F1
#
_entry.id   AF-K1T8E1-F1
#
_cell.length_a   1.000
_cell.length_b   1.000
_cell.length_c   1.000
_cell.angle_alpha   90.00
_cell.angle_beta   90.00
_cell.angle_gamma   90.00
#
_symmetry.space_group_name_H-M   'P 1'
#
loop_
_entity.id
_entity.type
_entity.pdbx_description
1 polymer ?
#
loop_
_entity_poly.entity_id
_entity_poly.type
_entity_poly.pdbx_seq_one_letter_code
_entity_poly.pdbx_strand_id
1 'polypeptide(L)'
;MLTDSGGFQVFSLAACRKLKEEGCHFRSHIDGSKHLFTPESVIDTERTIGADIMMAFDECPPGDAPREYAAKSLDLTERWLDRCFNRYRQTAPKYGHYQALFPIVQGCAYPDLRARAAENVKQYDADGYAIGGLAVGEPTEVMYEMIEVVNAILPEDRPRYLMGVGTPVNILEGI
;
A
#
# COMPACT_ATOMS: atom_id res chain seq x y z
N MET A 1 10.51 -1.02 -13.91
CA MET A 1 10.42 0.14 -13.00
C MET A 1 9.17 -0.02 -12.16
N LEU A 2 9.32 0.04 -10.83
CA LEU A 2 8.21 0.06 -9.88
C LEU A 2 8.02 1.49 -9.38
N THR A 3 6.78 1.97 -9.32
CA THR A 3 6.43 3.23 -8.64
C THR A 3 5.69 2.95 -7.36
N ASP A 4 5.99 3.72 -6.31
CA ASP A 4 5.19 3.72 -5.10
C ASP A 4 4.00 4.70 -5.25
N SER A 5 2.89 4.39 -4.57
CA SER A 5 1.63 5.13 -4.68
C SER A 5 1.68 6.52 -4.04
N GLY A 6 2.70 6.79 -3.23
CA GLY A 6 2.82 8.01 -2.44
C GLY A 6 2.23 7.88 -1.03
N GLY A 7 1.62 6.75 -0.67
CA GLY A 7 1.01 6.52 0.65
C GLY A 7 1.99 6.68 1.81
N PHE A 8 3.23 6.20 1.64
CA PHE A 8 4.29 6.36 2.65
C PHE A 8 4.85 7.79 2.70
N GLN A 9 5.03 8.47 1.56
CA GLN A 9 5.43 9.89 1.56
C GLN A 9 4.34 10.73 2.24
N VAL A 10 3.08 10.41 2.00
CA VAL A 10 1.94 10.97 2.71
C VAL A 10 2.05 10.67 4.22
N PHE A 11 2.44 9.46 4.64
CA PHE A 11 2.75 9.13 6.05
C PHE A 11 3.89 9.97 6.65
N SER A 12 5.00 10.13 5.93
CA SER A 12 6.13 10.94 6.39
C SER A 12 5.78 12.43 6.56
N LEU A 13 4.72 12.90 5.89
CA LEU A 13 4.17 14.25 5.99
C LEU A 13 2.99 14.34 6.97
N ALA A 14 2.88 13.44 7.96
CA ALA A 14 1.77 13.36 8.91
C ALA A 14 1.38 14.71 9.55
N ALA A 15 2.34 15.58 9.85
CA ALA A 15 2.09 16.90 10.44
C ALA A 15 1.31 17.86 9.51
N CYS A 16 1.33 17.61 8.20
CA CYS A 16 0.76 18.48 7.17
C CYS A 16 -0.26 17.76 6.27
N ARG A 17 -0.73 16.56 6.67
CA ARG A 17 -1.70 15.77 5.91
C ARG A 17 -3.09 15.79 6.54
N LYS A 18 -4.13 15.69 5.72
CA LYS A 18 -5.49 15.42 6.14
C LYS A 18 -6.09 14.34 5.26
N LEU A 19 -6.36 13.18 5.86
CA LEU A 19 -7.01 12.05 5.22
C LEU A 19 -8.52 12.23 5.25
N LYS A 20 -9.17 11.88 4.15
CA LYS A 20 -10.62 11.90 3.95
C LYS A 20 -10.99 10.79 2.99
N GLU A 21 -12.28 10.46 2.90
CA GLU A 21 -12.75 9.48 1.93
C GLU A 21 -12.29 9.78 0.49
N GLU A 22 -12.30 11.06 0.07
CA GLU A 22 -11.87 11.45 -1.28
C GLU A 22 -10.39 11.17 -1.59
N GLY A 23 -9.52 11.19 -0.56
CA GLY A 23 -8.07 11.09 -0.72
C GLY A 23 -7.30 11.78 0.41
N CYS A 24 -6.00 11.98 0.18
CA CYS A 24 -5.12 12.72 1.08
C CYS A 24 -4.87 14.15 0.60
N HIS A 25 -5.24 15.12 1.42
CA HIS A 25 -4.79 16.51 1.29
C HIS A 25 -3.45 16.68 1.97
N PHE A 26 -2.47 17.29 1.32
CA PHE A 26 -1.21 17.63 1.95
C PHE A 26 -0.65 18.94 1.41
N ARG A 27 0.37 19.44 2.10
CA ARG A 27 1.11 20.63 1.67
C ARG A 27 2.51 20.23 1.21
N SER A 28 2.91 20.73 0.04
CA SER A 28 4.25 20.56 -0.50
C SER A 28 5.28 21.12 0.48
N HIS A 29 6.33 20.35 0.76
CA HIS A 29 7.46 20.78 1.58
C HIS A 29 8.44 21.68 0.80
N ILE A 30 8.27 21.80 -0.52
CA ILE A 30 9.12 22.60 -1.40
C ILE A 30 8.65 24.06 -1.41
N ASP A 31 7.36 24.29 -1.58
CA ASP A 31 6.79 25.64 -1.82
C ASP A 31 5.54 25.95 -1.00
N GLY A 32 5.06 25.00 -0.18
CA GLY A 32 3.88 25.21 0.67
C GLY A 32 2.54 25.17 -0.08
N SER A 33 2.52 24.77 -1.35
CA SER A 33 1.30 24.61 -2.15
C SER A 33 0.46 23.43 -1.65
N LYS A 34 -0.86 23.50 -1.88
CA LYS A 34 -1.81 22.46 -1.44
C LYS A 34 -2.05 21.48 -2.57
N HIS A 35 -1.94 20.19 -2.26
CA HIS A 35 -2.20 19.09 -3.19
C HIS A 35 -3.21 18.12 -2.61
N LEU A 36 -3.91 17.42 -3.51
CA LEU A 36 -4.81 16.32 -3.19
C LEU A 36 -4.38 15.11 -4.01
N PHE A 37 -4.01 14.03 -3.32
CA PHE A 37 -3.86 12.71 -3.92
C PHE A 37 -5.12 11.91 -3.68
N THR A 38 -5.77 11.50 -4.77
CA THR A 38 -6.89 10.57 -4.78
C THR A 38 -6.42 9.23 -5.35
N PRO A 39 -7.08 8.11 -5.00
CA PRO A 39 -6.87 6.83 -5.66
C PRO A 39 -6.81 6.94 -7.19
N GLU A 40 -7.71 7.68 -7.81
CA GLU A 40 -7.77 7.83 -9.26
C GLU A 40 -6.60 8.64 -9.82
N SER A 41 -6.25 9.76 -9.18
CA SER A 41 -5.15 10.62 -9.64
C SER A 41 -3.79 9.94 -9.51
N VAL A 42 -3.61 9.07 -8.50
CA VAL A 42 -2.39 8.29 -8.32
C VAL A 42 -2.24 7.29 -9.45
N ILE A 43 -3.28 6.50 -9.74
CA ILE A 43 -3.29 5.56 -10.88
C ILE A 43 -3.00 6.27 -12.20
N ASP A 44 -3.63 7.42 -12.45
CA ASP A 44 -3.39 8.21 -13.67
C ASP A 44 -1.94 8.72 -13.78
N THR A 45 -1.37 9.09 -12.64
CA THR A 45 0.01 9.60 -12.56
C THR A 45 1.02 8.49 -12.80
N GLU A 46 0.89 7.35 -12.12
CA GLU A 46 1.75 6.18 -12.33
C GLU A 46 1.66 5.64 -13.76
N ARG A 47 0.45 5.58 -14.35
CA ARG A 47 0.25 5.30 -15.78
C ARG A 47 1.06 6.25 -16.65
N THR A 48 1.01 7.55 -16.34
CA THR A 48 1.70 8.61 -17.10
C THR A 48 3.21 8.56 -16.92
N ILE A 49 3.71 8.20 -15.74
CA ILE A 49 5.14 7.95 -15.50
C ILE A 49 5.62 6.76 -16.34
N GLY A 50 4.74 5.79 -16.64
CA GLY A 50 5.09 4.60 -17.40
C GLY A 50 5.71 3.52 -16.50
N ALA A 51 5.19 3.36 -15.29
CA ALA A 51 5.61 2.30 -14.38
C ALA A 51 5.26 0.92 -14.94
N ASP A 52 6.17 -0.05 -14.82
CA ASP A 52 5.90 -1.46 -15.17
C ASP A 52 5.07 -2.14 -14.06
N ILE A 53 5.32 -1.76 -12.80
CA ILE A 53 4.55 -2.17 -11.62
C ILE A 53 4.11 -0.92 -10.88
N MET A 54 2.80 -0.75 -10.78
CA MET A 54 2.13 0.32 -10.05
C MET A 54 1.68 -0.18 -8.69
N MET A 55 1.65 0.69 -7.69
CA MET A 55 1.19 0.34 -6.35
C MET A 55 -0.14 1.01 -6.05
N ALA A 56 -1.10 0.28 -5.48
CA ALA A 56 -2.38 0.86 -5.10
C ALA A 56 -2.19 1.94 -4.02
N PHE A 57 -3.02 2.99 -4.09
CA PHE A 57 -3.00 4.05 -3.07
C PHE A 57 -3.63 3.56 -1.78
N ASP A 58 -2.92 3.73 -0.67
CA ASP A 58 -3.28 3.25 0.65
C ASP A 58 -3.05 4.30 1.74
N GLU A 59 -3.58 4.01 2.94
CA GLU A 59 -3.14 4.69 4.15
C GLU A 59 -2.19 3.76 4.92
N CYS A 60 -0.96 4.22 5.12
CA CYS A 60 -0.02 3.60 6.05
C CYS A 60 -0.16 4.23 7.45
N PRO A 61 -0.72 3.52 8.44
CA PRO A 61 -0.70 3.94 9.85
C PRO A 61 0.69 3.70 10.49
N PRO A 62 1.00 4.35 11.64
CA PRO A 62 2.15 3.99 12.47
C PRO A 62 2.10 2.53 12.93
N GLY A 63 3.26 1.89 13.15
CA GLY A 63 3.33 0.49 13.57
C GLY A 63 2.73 0.22 14.96
N ASP A 64 2.77 1.21 15.84
CA ASP A 64 2.23 1.20 17.20
C ASP A 64 0.80 1.79 17.29
N ALA A 65 0.15 2.02 16.14
CA ALA A 65 -1.19 2.59 16.12
C ALA A 65 -2.19 1.72 16.89
N PRO A 66 -3.08 2.31 17.72
CA PRO A 66 -4.12 1.56 18.41
C PRO A 66 -4.98 0.77 17.44
N ARG A 67 -5.40 -0.44 17.82
CA ARG A 67 -6.21 -1.34 16.97
C ARG A 67 -7.43 -0.66 16.34
N GLU A 68 -8.11 0.21 17.07
CA GLU A 68 -9.26 0.95 16.53
C GLU A 68 -8.88 1.88 15.37
N TYR A 69 -7.72 2.54 15.46
CA TYR A 69 -7.21 3.36 14.36
C TYR A 69 -6.75 2.49 13.20
N ALA A 70 -6.01 1.42 13.47
CA ALA A 70 -5.55 0.47 12.45
C ALA A 70 -6.74 -0.12 11.66
N ALA A 71 -7.83 -0.49 12.34
CA ALA A 71 -9.04 -0.99 11.70
C ALA A 71 -9.72 0.08 10.82
N LYS A 72 -9.89 1.31 11.33
CA LYS A 72 -10.46 2.43 10.56
C LYS A 72 -9.61 2.77 9.32
N SER A 73 -8.29 2.74 9.49
CA SER A 73 -7.33 2.98 8.42
C SER A 73 -7.39 1.88 7.35
N LEU A 74 -7.47 0.62 7.79
CA LEU A 74 -7.63 -0.50 6.89
C LEU A 74 -8.96 -0.43 6.13
N ASP A 75 -10.07 -0.09 6.79
CA ASP A 75 -11.36 0.09 6.12
C ASP A 75 -11.29 1.19 5.03
N LEU A 76 -10.55 2.29 5.28
CA LEU A 76 -10.31 3.34 4.29
C LEU A 76 -9.45 2.84 3.12
N THR A 77 -8.36 2.13 3.42
CA THR A 77 -7.48 1.51 2.44
C THR A 77 -8.23 0.53 1.53
N GLU A 78 -9.12 -0.30 2.08
CA GLU A 78 -9.94 -1.23 1.30
C GLU A 78 -10.88 -0.48 0.32
N ARG A 79 -11.52 0.61 0.76
CA ARG A 79 -12.35 1.44 -0.13
C ARG A 79 -11.55 2.19 -1.19
N TRP A 80 -10.34 2.63 -0.85
CA TRP A 80 -9.42 3.24 -1.81
C TRP A 80 -8.89 2.23 -2.82
N LEU A 81 -8.67 0.99 -2.39
CA LEU A 81 -8.23 -0.10 -3.26
C LEU A 81 -9.27 -0.38 -4.36
N ASP A 82 -10.55 -0.46 -3.99
CA ASP A 82 -11.65 -0.57 -4.95
C ASP A 82 -11.59 0.53 -6.02
N ARG A 83 -11.37 1.78 -5.59
CA ARG A 83 -11.26 2.92 -6.49
C ARG A 83 -10.02 2.84 -7.38
N CYS A 84 -8.88 2.42 -6.85
CA CYS A 84 -7.67 2.19 -7.63
C CYS A 84 -7.90 1.15 -8.74
N PHE A 85 -8.45 -0.02 -8.41
CA PHE A 85 -8.72 -1.07 -9.40
C PHE A 85 -9.79 -0.67 -10.40
N ASN A 86 -10.83 0.05 -9.97
CA ASN A 86 -11.83 0.59 -10.87
C ASN A 86 -11.22 1.58 -11.87
N ARG A 87 -10.36 2.50 -11.41
CA ARG A 87 -9.66 3.44 -12.31
C ARG A 87 -8.68 2.72 -13.23
N TYR A 88 -7.94 1.76 -12.71
CA TYR A 88 -6.98 0.97 -13.46
C TYR A 88 -7.64 0.24 -14.63
N ARG A 89 -8.83 -0.34 -14.42
CA ARG A 89 -9.64 -1.01 -15.45
C ARG A 89 -10.26 -0.04 -16.47
N GLN A 90 -10.52 1.21 -16.08
CA GLN A 90 -11.04 2.26 -16.96
C GLN A 90 -9.96 2.95 -17.81
N THR A 91 -8.69 2.67 -17.55
CA THR A 91 -7.55 3.27 -18.26
C THR A 91 -6.78 2.21 -19.03
N ALA A 92 -6.09 2.62 -20.10
CA ALA A 92 -5.24 1.74 -20.89
C ALA A 92 -3.76 1.93 -20.50
N PRO A 93 -2.93 0.88 -20.59
CA PRO A 93 -1.48 1.02 -20.49
C PRO A 93 -0.93 2.04 -21.50
N LYS A 94 0.12 2.77 -21.11
CA LYS A 94 0.81 3.74 -21.96
C LYS A 94 2.14 3.18 -22.46
N TYR A 95 2.71 3.83 -23.48
CA TYR A 95 4.05 3.52 -24.00
C TYR A 95 4.24 2.09 -24.53
N GLY A 96 3.15 1.42 -24.94
CA GLY A 96 3.22 0.15 -25.66
C GLY A 96 3.65 -1.07 -24.83
N HIS A 97 3.59 -1.01 -23.50
CA HIS A 97 3.88 -2.14 -22.62
C HIS A 97 2.77 -2.32 -21.56
N TYR A 98 2.72 -3.52 -20.97
CA TYR A 98 1.81 -3.81 -19.87
C TYR A 98 2.29 -3.12 -18.58
N GLN A 99 1.36 -2.61 -17.78
CA GLN A 99 1.68 -2.02 -16.48
C GLN A 99 0.79 -2.70 -15.44
N ALA A 100 1.39 -3.49 -14.55
CA ALA A 100 0.71 -4.23 -13.49
C ALA A 100 0.27 -3.29 -12.35
N LEU A 101 -0.75 -3.68 -11.57
CA LEU A 101 -1.15 -2.97 -10.35
C LEU A 101 -1.14 -3.93 -9.16
N PHE A 102 -0.30 -3.65 -8.17
CA PHE A 102 -0.20 -4.45 -6.95
C PHE A 102 -1.04 -3.81 -5.83
N PRO A 103 -2.00 -4.54 -5.23
CA PRO A 103 -2.65 -4.14 -4.00
C PRO A 103 -1.67 -4.22 -2.82
N ILE A 104 -1.94 -3.44 -1.77
CA ILE A 104 -1.12 -3.38 -0.55
C ILE A 104 -1.90 -3.96 0.62
N VAL A 105 -1.34 -4.98 1.28
CA VAL A 105 -1.85 -5.52 2.53
C VAL A 105 -1.41 -4.61 3.68
N GLN A 106 -2.38 -4.03 4.39
CA GLN A 106 -2.20 -3.24 5.60
C GLN A 106 -2.73 -4.00 6.84
N GLY A 107 -2.67 -3.40 8.03
CA GLY A 107 -3.22 -3.99 9.26
C GLY A 107 -2.37 -3.83 10.52
N CYS A 108 -1.27 -3.06 10.47
CA CYS A 108 -0.30 -2.91 11.57
C CYS A 108 0.16 -4.29 12.11
N ALA A 109 0.35 -4.37 13.43
CA ALA A 109 0.73 -5.54 14.20
C ALA A 109 -0.45 -6.44 14.62
N TYR A 110 -1.58 -6.40 13.90
CA TYR A 110 -2.79 -7.14 14.27
C TYR A 110 -3.08 -8.30 13.30
N PRO A 111 -2.88 -9.57 13.71
CA PRO A 111 -3.08 -10.74 12.86
C PRO A 111 -4.45 -10.81 12.20
N ASP A 112 -5.51 -10.45 12.93
CA ASP A 112 -6.88 -10.49 12.43
C ASP A 112 -7.13 -9.46 11.31
N LEU A 113 -6.56 -8.26 11.45
CA LEU A 113 -6.63 -7.22 10.42
C LEU A 113 -5.78 -7.60 9.20
N ARG A 114 -4.58 -8.18 9.42
CA ARG A 114 -3.71 -8.67 8.34
C ARG A 114 -4.36 -9.79 7.54
N ALA A 115 -4.97 -10.75 8.22
CA ALA A 115 -5.68 -11.84 7.56
C ALA A 115 -6.87 -11.33 6.73
N ARG A 116 -7.66 -10.41 7.30
CA ARG A 116 -8.76 -9.75 6.58
C ARG A 116 -8.27 -9.00 5.33
N ALA A 117 -7.20 -8.22 5.48
CA ALA A 117 -6.61 -7.46 4.38
C ALA A 117 -6.06 -8.39 3.29
N ALA A 118 -5.40 -9.49 3.67
CA ALA A 118 -4.88 -10.49 2.73
C ALA A 118 -6.00 -11.15 1.91
N GLU A 119 -7.11 -11.54 2.54
CA GLU A 119 -8.28 -12.07 1.82
C GLU A 119 -8.93 -11.01 0.92
N ASN A 120 -9.02 -9.76 1.41
CA ASN A 120 -9.57 -8.66 0.62
C ASN A 120 -8.74 -8.39 -0.64
N VAL A 121 -7.41 -8.35 -0.55
CA VAL A 121 -6.58 -8.10 -1.74
C VAL A 121 -6.60 -9.27 -2.72
N LYS A 122 -6.69 -10.51 -2.21
CA LYS A 122 -6.69 -11.74 -3.01
C LYS A 122 -7.81 -11.76 -4.05
N GLN A 123 -8.98 -11.21 -3.73
CA GLN A 123 -10.14 -11.19 -4.62
C GLN A 123 -9.91 -10.43 -5.94
N TYR A 124 -8.88 -9.57 -6.02
CA TYR A 124 -8.58 -8.80 -7.23
C TYR A 124 -7.76 -9.57 -8.27
N ASP A 125 -7.25 -10.77 -7.92
CA ASP A 125 -6.42 -11.62 -8.81
C ASP A 125 -5.31 -10.82 -9.52
N ALA A 126 -4.53 -10.10 -8.71
CA ALA A 126 -3.48 -9.21 -9.20
C ALA A 126 -2.23 -9.99 -9.63
N ASP A 127 -1.39 -9.34 -10.43
CA ASP A 127 -0.10 -9.91 -10.87
C ASP A 127 0.91 -10.12 -9.73
N GLY A 128 0.64 -9.54 -8.55
CA GLY A 128 1.40 -9.70 -7.32
C GLY A 128 0.82 -8.85 -6.20
N TYR A 129 1.37 -9.01 -5.00
CA TYR A 129 0.79 -8.45 -3.78
C TYR A 129 1.88 -7.82 -2.91
N ALA A 130 1.65 -6.62 -2.41
CA ALA A 130 2.58 -5.97 -1.52
C ALA A 130 2.17 -6.12 -0.05
N ILE A 131 3.17 -6.18 0.83
CA ILE A 131 3.00 -6.18 2.28
C ILE A 131 3.53 -4.85 2.79
N GLY A 132 2.62 -3.95 3.15
CA GLY A 132 2.91 -2.59 3.58
C GLY A 132 2.72 -2.40 5.09
N GLY A 133 3.14 -1.24 5.60
CA GLY A 133 2.95 -0.87 7.01
C GLY A 133 3.68 -1.78 8.00
N LEU A 134 4.83 -2.31 7.58
CA LEU A 134 5.81 -3.00 8.42
C LEU A 134 7.15 -2.26 8.35
N ALA A 135 8.02 -2.50 9.32
CA ALA A 135 9.23 -1.73 9.62
C ALA A 135 8.97 -0.23 9.84
N VAL A 136 7.83 0.10 10.47
CA VAL A 136 7.38 1.49 10.72
C VAL A 136 7.24 1.83 12.21
N GLY A 137 7.88 1.02 13.08
CA GLY A 137 8.01 1.30 14.51
C GLY A 137 7.77 0.07 15.40
N GLU A 138 7.26 -1.02 14.84
CA GLU A 138 7.05 -2.27 15.56
C GLU A 138 8.36 -3.07 15.74
N PRO A 139 8.43 -3.97 16.74
CA PRO A 139 9.55 -4.90 16.89
C PRO A 139 9.68 -5.85 15.68
N THR A 140 10.92 -6.23 15.33
CA THR A 140 11.19 -7.12 14.19
C THR A 140 10.43 -8.45 14.25
N GLU A 141 10.31 -9.06 15.44
CA GLU A 141 9.58 -10.32 15.60
C GLU A 141 8.10 -10.20 15.24
N VAL A 142 7.49 -9.04 15.52
CA VAL A 142 6.11 -8.74 15.15
C VAL A 142 5.96 -8.62 13.64
N MET A 143 6.93 -7.99 12.98
CA MET A 143 6.98 -7.94 11.52
C MET A 143 7.01 -9.35 10.92
N TYR A 144 7.85 -10.24 11.43
CA TYR A 144 7.91 -11.64 10.96
C TYR A 144 6.59 -12.39 11.18
N GLU A 145 5.99 -12.24 12.35
CA GLU A 145 4.68 -12.84 12.64
C GLU A 145 3.60 -12.36 11.64
N MET A 146 3.58 -11.06 11.31
CA MET A 146 2.62 -10.53 10.33
C MET A 146 2.90 -11.03 8.91
N ILE A 147 4.17 -11.21 8.54
CA ILE A 147 4.55 -11.80 7.24
C ILE A 147 4.01 -13.22 7.13
N GLU A 148 4.17 -14.05 8.15
CA GLU A 148 3.65 -15.43 8.19
C GLU A 148 2.13 -15.49 8.03
N VAL A 149 1.39 -14.62 8.75
CA VAL A 149 -0.07 -14.52 8.64
C VAL A 149 -0.50 -14.21 7.21
N VAL A 150 0.17 -13.26 6.57
CA VAL A 150 -0.15 -12.85 5.20
C VAL A 150 0.25 -13.93 4.19
N ASN A 151 1.41 -14.56 4.40
CA ASN A 151 1.94 -15.60 3.52
C ASN A 151 1.07 -16.86 3.46
N ALA A 152 0.41 -17.21 4.57
CA ALA A 152 -0.51 -18.34 4.63
C ALA A 152 -1.79 -18.15 3.79
N ILE A 153 -2.11 -16.91 3.38
CA ILE A 153 -3.37 -16.56 2.70
C ILE A 153 -3.15 -16.21 1.22
N LEU A 154 -2.10 -15.42 0.94
CA LEU A 154 -1.81 -14.95 -0.41
C LEU A 154 -1.44 -16.11 -1.35
N PRO A 155 -1.70 -15.98 -2.67
CA PRO A 155 -1.29 -16.99 -3.64
C PRO A 155 0.23 -17.24 -3.61
N GLU A 156 0.65 -18.50 -3.75
CA GLU A 156 2.07 -18.89 -3.81
C GLU A 156 2.66 -18.71 -5.21
N ASP A 157 1.82 -18.69 -6.25
CA ASP A 157 2.19 -18.53 -7.66
C ASP A 157 2.26 -17.06 -8.11
N ARG A 158 2.26 -16.13 -7.15
CA ARG A 158 2.32 -14.68 -7.39
C ARG A 158 3.43 -14.06 -6.53
N PRO A 159 4.18 -13.08 -7.07
CA PRO A 159 5.20 -12.38 -6.32
C PRO A 159 4.60 -11.62 -5.13
N ARG A 160 5.34 -11.62 -4.03
CA ARG A 160 5.03 -10.90 -2.80
C ARG A 160 6.12 -9.87 -2.55
N TYR A 161 5.74 -8.61 -2.37
CA TYR A 161 6.68 -7.51 -2.20
C TYR A 161 6.59 -6.94 -0.77
N LEU A 162 7.60 -7.23 0.06
CA LEU A 162 7.74 -6.63 1.38
C LEU A 162 8.28 -5.20 1.27
N MET A 163 7.44 -4.20 1.55
CA MET A 163 7.76 -2.80 1.32
C MET A 163 8.62 -2.22 2.45
N GLY A 164 9.69 -1.49 2.10
CA GLY A 164 10.46 -0.70 3.07
C GLY A 164 11.42 -1.47 3.98
N VAL A 165 11.54 -2.79 3.80
CA VAL A 165 12.47 -3.64 4.56
C VAL A 165 13.76 -3.84 3.77
N GLY A 166 14.91 -3.71 4.44
CA GLY A 166 16.20 -3.76 3.73
C GLY A 166 17.43 -4.14 4.53
N THR A 167 17.34 -4.45 5.82
CA THR A 167 18.50 -4.99 6.54
C THR A 167 18.78 -6.43 6.06
N PRO A 168 20.05 -6.87 5.96
CA PRO A 168 20.36 -8.20 5.44
C PRO A 168 19.64 -9.34 6.18
N VAL A 169 19.52 -9.24 7.50
CA VAL A 169 18.81 -10.24 8.31
C VAL A 169 17.33 -10.27 7.96
N ASN A 170 16.66 -9.11 7.89
CA ASN A 170 15.24 -9.07 7.58
C ASN A 170 14.93 -9.50 6.13
N ILE A 171 15.89 -9.32 5.21
CA ILE A 171 15.77 -9.86 3.85
C ILE A 171 15.82 -11.39 3.88
N LEU A 172 16.76 -11.98 4.63
CA LEU A 172 16.88 -13.44 4.74
C LEU A 172 15.65 -14.07 5.39
N GLU A 173 15.12 -13.45 6.45
CA GLU A 173 13.91 -13.93 7.14
C GLU A 173 12.62 -13.65 6.35
N GLY A 174 12.67 -12.79 5.33
CA GLY A 174 11.52 -12.45 4.48
C GLY A 174 11.38 -13.27 3.19
N ILE A 175 12.29 -14.22 2.95
CA ILE A 175 12.31 -15.13 1.78
C ILE A 175 11.66 -16.46 2.16
#